data_AF-A0A2E2W831-F1
#
_entry.id   AF-A0A2E2W831-F1
#
_cell.length_a   1.000
_cell.length_b   1.000
_cell.length_c   1.000
_cell.angle_alpha   90.00
_cell.angle_beta   90.00
_cell.angle_gamma   90.00
#
_symmetry.space_group_name_H-M   'P 1'
#
loop_
_entity.id
_entity.type
_entity.pdbx_description
1 polymer ?
#
loop_
_entity_poly.entity_id
_entity_poly.type
_entity_poly.pdbx_seq_one_letter_code
_entity_poly.pdbx_strand_id
1 'polypeptide(L)'
;MILRPHWQFYKAIFPFVIATGLLSAAIFGVYWGYILYSTLGVILGFIGFHTFRKDEFYSYYNLGFTKRNLFKTSFIINLLVGLPVFLLFLALFLIIFGKTSLT
;
A
#
# COMPACT_ATOMS: atom_id res chain seq x y z
N MET A 1 20.01 8.45 -0.97
CA MET A 1 18.71 8.44 -0.25
C MET A 1 18.85 7.51 0.94
N ILE A 2 18.62 7.99 2.17
CA ILE A 2 18.68 7.12 3.36
C ILE A 2 17.41 6.25 3.33
N LEU A 3 17.56 4.95 3.05
CA LEU A 3 16.42 4.04 2.83
C LEU A 3 15.61 3.77 4.09
N ARG A 4 16.27 3.76 5.26
CA ARG A 4 15.69 3.31 6.54
C ARG A 4 14.45 4.09 6.97
N PRO A 5 14.40 5.44 6.96
CA PRO A 5 13.20 6.19 7.32
C PRO A 5 12.00 5.90 6.41
N HIS A 6 12.22 5.82 5.10
CA HIS A 6 11.17 5.50 4.14
C HIS A 6 10.60 4.11 4.37
N TRP A 7 11.45 3.12 4.65
CA TRP A 7 11.01 1.78 4.97
C TRP A 7 10.20 1.72 6.27
N GLN A 8 10.63 2.44 7.31
CA GLN A 8 9.87 2.51 8.58
C GLN A 8 8.50 3.16 8.38
N PHE A 9 8.44 4.24 7.60
CA PHE A 9 7.17 4.89 7.27
C PHE A 9 6.26 3.97 6.47
N TYR A 10 6.79 3.28 5.45
CA TYR A 10 6.01 2.32 4.66
C TYR A 10 5.40 1.21 5.53
N LYS A 11 6.19 0.61 6.43
CA LYS A 11 5.69 -0.40 7.37
C LYS A 11 4.58 0.14 8.27
N ALA A 12 4.63 1.41 8.66
CA ALA A 12 3.62 2.01 9.51
C ALA A 12 2.27 2.16 8.79
N ILE A 13 2.27 2.47 7.50
CA ILE A 13 1.05 2.62 6.70
C ILE A 13 0.53 1.29 6.15
N PHE A 14 1.40 0.30 6.00
CA PHE A 14 1.13 -0.97 5.33
C PHE A 14 -0.12 -1.73 5.82
N PRO A 15 -0.45 -1.78 7.13
CA PRO A 15 -1.68 -2.45 7.58
C PRO A 15 -2.96 -1.87 6.95
N PHE A 16 -3.03 -0.55 6.80
CA PHE A 16 -4.15 0.12 6.14
C PHE A 16 -4.19 -0.18 4.64
N VAL A 17 -3.00 -0.24 4.01
CA VAL A 17 -2.85 -0.56 2.59
C VAL A 17 -3.36 -1.98 2.31
N ILE A 18 -2.91 -2.97 3.10
CA ILE A 18 -3.37 -4.37 2.99
C ILE A 18 -4.88 -4.48 3.23
N ALA A 19 -5.39 -3.88 4.31
CA ALA A 19 -6.80 -3.98 4.65
C ALA A 19 -7.68 -3.44 3.50
N THR A 20 -7.27 -2.30 2.92
CA THR A 20 -7.93 -1.73 1.74
C THR A 20 -7.85 -2.66 0.54
N GLY A 21 -6.68 -3.25 0.28
CA GLY A 21 -6.46 -4.15 -0.86
C GLY A 21 -7.25 -5.46 -0.79
N LEU A 22 -7.35 -6.05 0.41
CA LEU A 22 -8.15 -7.26 0.62
C LEU A 22 -9.64 -6.97 0.43
N LEU A 23 -10.12 -5.86 1.00
CA LEU A 23 -11.51 -5.44 0.84
C LEU A 23 -11.84 -5.12 -0.63
N SER A 24 -10.97 -4.39 -1.32
CA SER A 24 -11.17 -4.06 -2.73
C SER A 24 -11.11 -5.30 -3.62
N ALA A 25 -10.23 -6.26 -3.34
CA ALA A 25 -10.17 -7.52 -4.09
C ALA A 25 -11.43 -8.38 -3.89
N ALA A 26 -11.98 -8.41 -2.68
CA ALA A 26 -13.21 -9.14 -2.38
C ALA A 26 -14.45 -8.56 -3.08
N ILE A 27 -14.53 -7.22 -3.20
CA ILE A 27 -15.69 -6.52 -3.77
C ILE A 27 -15.60 -6.38 -5.28
N PHE A 28 -14.42 -6.00 -5.80
CA PHE A 28 -14.24 -5.60 -7.21
C PHE A 28 -13.41 -6.62 -8.03
N GLY A 29 -12.98 -7.72 -7.41
CA GLY A 29 -12.13 -8.73 -8.03
C GLY A 29 -10.65 -8.39 -7.99
N VAL A 30 -9.82 -9.32 -8.41
CA VAL A 30 -8.36 -9.32 -8.17
C VAL A 30 -7.66 -8.14 -8.88
N TYR A 31 -8.01 -7.86 -10.14
CA TYR A 31 -7.40 -6.77 -10.91
C TYR A 31 -7.68 -5.39 -10.30
N TRP A 32 -8.95 -5.06 -10.08
CA TRP A 32 -9.34 -3.79 -9.46
C TRP A 32 -8.88 -3.72 -8.01
N GLY A 33 -8.87 -4.86 -7.32
CA GLY A 33 -8.29 -5.01 -5.99
C GLY A 33 -6.88 -4.46 -5.93
N TYR A 34 -6.02 -4.85 -6.87
CA TYR A 34 -4.62 -4.39 -6.94
C TYR A 34 -4.45 -2.92 -7.31
N ILE A 35 -5.26 -2.41 -8.26
CA ILE A 35 -5.24 -0.98 -8.63
C ILE A 35 -5.58 -0.14 -7.40
N LEU A 36 -6.64 -0.53 -6.67
CA LEU A 36 -7.10 0.19 -5.47
C LEU A 36 -6.14 0.00 -4.29
N TYR A 37 -5.54 -1.18 -4.11
CA TYR A 37 -4.43 -1.41 -3.17
C TYR A 37 -3.25 -0.45 -3.44
N SER A 38 -2.86 -0.31 -4.70
CA SER A 38 -1.71 0.52 -5.09
C SER A 38 -1.97 2.01 -4.92
N THR A 39 -3.21 2.44 -5.14
CA THR A 39 -3.63 3.86 -5.12
C THR A 39 -4.31 4.24 -3.81
N LEU A 40 -5.59 3.88 -3.66
CA LEU A 40 -6.40 4.18 -2.49
C LEU A 40 -5.80 3.62 -1.20
N GLY A 41 -5.21 2.43 -1.24
CA GLY A 41 -4.58 1.82 -0.07
C GLY A 41 -3.47 2.71 0.50
N VAL A 42 -2.62 3.28 -0.34
CA VAL A 42 -1.54 4.20 0.09
C VAL A 42 -2.12 5.52 0.60
N ILE A 43 -3.17 6.04 -0.04
CA ILE A 43 -3.87 7.25 0.42
C ILE A 43 -4.48 7.03 1.81
N LEU A 44 -5.24 5.95 1.99
CA LEU A 44 -5.85 5.60 3.27
C LEU A 44 -4.79 5.29 4.34
N GLY A 45 -3.68 4.65 3.97
CA GLY A 45 -2.56 4.45 4.88
C GLY A 45 -1.90 5.76 5.32
N PHE A 46 -1.79 6.74 4.41
CA PHE A 46 -1.30 8.06 4.76
C PHE A 46 -2.28 8.83 5.67
N ILE A 47 -3.58 8.74 5.39
CA ILE A 47 -4.63 9.31 6.25
C ILE A 47 -4.58 8.66 7.63
N GLY A 48 -4.52 7.32 7.70
CA GLY A 48 -4.41 6.58 8.95
C GLY A 48 -3.19 7.00 9.75
N PHE A 49 -2.02 7.10 9.13
CA PHE A 49 -0.82 7.60 9.79
C PHE A 49 -0.98 9.04 10.28
N HIS A 50 -1.60 9.91 9.48
CA HIS A 50 -1.88 11.29 9.88
C HIS A 50 -2.86 11.39 11.03
N THR A 51 -3.85 10.50 11.13
CA THR A 51 -4.83 10.50 12.21
C THR A 51 -4.26 9.92 13.50
N PHE A 52 -3.55 8.79 13.43
CA PHE A 52 -3.14 8.03 14.62
C PHE A 52 -1.71 8.32 15.07
N ARG A 53 -0.83 8.80 14.19
CA ARG A 53 0.63 8.94 14.43
C ARG A 53 1.15 10.29 13.95
N LYS A 54 0.33 11.34 14.05
CA LYS A 54 0.67 12.68 13.54
C LYS A 54 2.00 13.22 14.09
N ASP A 55 2.31 12.94 15.35
CA ASP A 55 3.48 13.49 16.04
C ASP A 55 4.78 12.86 15.53
N GLU A 56 4.73 11.67 14.95
CA GLU A 56 5.89 11.04 14.34
C GLU A 56 6.35 11.75 13.06
N PHE A 57 5.48 12.54 12.41
CA PHE A 57 5.90 13.36 11.28
C PHE A 57 7.03 14.32 11.64
N TYR A 58 7.06 14.84 12.87
CA TYR A 58 8.14 15.73 13.32
C TYR A 58 9.51 15.04 13.28
N SER A 59 9.56 13.74 13.58
CA SER A 59 10.81 12.97 13.47
C SER A 59 11.31 12.89 12.02
N TYR A 60 10.40 12.69 11.07
CA TYR A 60 10.75 12.68 9.64
C TYR A 60 11.16 14.06 9.13
N TYR A 61 10.49 15.12 9.60
CA TYR A 61 10.83 16.50 9.25
C TYR A 61 12.21 16.91 9.76
N ASN A 62 12.58 16.52 10.98
CA ASN A 62 13.90 16.79 11.55
C ASN A 62 15.02 16.09 10.76
N LEU A 63 14.71 14.98 10.08
CA LEU A 63 15.62 14.28 9.17
C LEU A 63 15.62 14.86 7.74
N GLY A 64 14.88 15.93 7.49
CA GLY A 64 14.79 16.60 6.19
C GLY A 64 13.78 15.98 5.21
N PHE A 65 12.94 15.02 5.64
CA PHE A 65 11.94 14.41 4.77
C PHE A 65 10.62 15.16 4.79
N THR A 66 10.08 15.46 3.61
CA THR A 66 8.74 16.06 3.49
C THR A 66 7.65 14.98 3.38
N LYS A 67 6.41 15.32 3.73
CA LYS A 67 5.22 14.45 3.54
C LYS A 67 5.11 13.92 2.11
N ARG A 68 5.36 14.79 1.13
CA ARG A 68 5.32 14.44 -0.30
C ARG A 68 6.39 13.41 -0.66
N ASN A 69 7.60 13.54 -0.11
CA ASN A 69 8.66 12.56 -0.32
C ASN A 69 8.29 11.20 0.27
N LEU A 70 7.79 11.17 1.51
CA LEU A 70 7.33 9.93 2.16
C LEU A 70 6.20 9.25 1.37
N PHE A 71 5.21 10.02 0.93
CA PHE A 71 4.09 9.52 0.15
C PHE A 71 4.55 8.95 -1.21
N LYS A 72 5.34 9.70 -1.98
CA LYS A 72 5.84 9.26 -3.29
C LYS A 72 6.67 7.97 -3.17
N THR A 73 7.59 7.92 -2.20
CA THR A 73 8.41 6.73 -2.00
C THR A 73 7.56 5.54 -1.57
N SER A 74 6.59 5.74 -0.67
CA SER A 74 5.69 4.67 -0.24
C SER A 74 4.85 4.13 -1.39
N PHE A 75 4.35 5.01 -2.27
CA PHE A 75 3.64 4.62 -3.47
C PHE A 75 4.51 3.77 -4.40
N ILE A 76 5.76 4.19 -4.65
CA ILE A 76 6.71 3.43 -5.48
C ILE A 76 7.03 2.07 -4.86
N ILE A 77 7.32 2.02 -3.56
CA ILE A 77 7.58 0.76 -2.85
C ILE A 77 6.34 -0.15 -2.97
N ASN A 78 5.14 0.38 -2.72
CA ASN A 78 3.92 -0.40 -2.77
C ASN A 78 3.63 -0.98 -4.16
N LEU A 79 3.87 -0.18 -5.21
CA LEU A 79 3.68 -0.58 -6.59
C LEU A 79 4.69 -1.65 -7.01
N LEU A 80 5.98 -1.44 -6.74
CA LEU A 80 7.04 -2.34 -7.18
C LEU A 80 7.07 -3.66 -6.40
N VAL A 81 6.92 -3.58 -5.08
CA VAL A 81 6.89 -4.78 -4.21
C VAL A 81 5.54 -5.48 -4.30
N GLY A 82 4.45 -4.73 -4.49
CA GLY A 82 3.12 -5.28 -4.66
C GLY A 82 2.97 -6.07 -5.96
N LEU A 83 3.64 -5.67 -7.04
CA LEU A 83 3.51 -6.32 -8.36
C LEU A 83 3.81 -7.83 -8.35
N PRO A 84 4.97 -8.33 -7.85
CA PRO A 84 5.24 -9.76 -7.83
C PRO A 84 4.25 -10.54 -6.94
N VAL A 85 3.84 -9.95 -5.81
CA VAL A 85 2.83 -10.55 -4.91
C VAL A 85 1.48 -10.63 -5.60
N PHE A 86 1.10 -9.58 -6.33
CA PHE A 86 -0.12 -9.53 -7.12
C PHE A 86 -0.13 -10.57 -8.23
N LEU A 87 0.96 -10.71 -8.99
CA LEU A 87 1.07 -11.70 -10.06
C LEU A 87 0.95 -13.12 -9.51
N LEU A 88 1.59 -13.41 -8.37
CA LEU A 88 1.44 -14.69 -7.69
C LEU A 88 -0.01 -14.92 -7.24
N PHE A 89 -0.62 -13.93 -6.59
CA PHE A 89 -2.00 -14.03 -6.12
C PHE A 89 -2.99 -14.21 -7.28
N LEU A 90 -2.81 -13.48 -8.38
CA LEU A 90 -3.61 -13.59 -9.59
C LEU A 90 -3.49 -14.99 -10.21
N ALA A 91 -2.27 -15.52 -10.33
CA ALA A 91 -2.06 -16.87 -10.87
C ALA A 91 -2.75 -17.93 -10.01
N LEU A 92 -2.58 -17.87 -8.68
CA LEU A 92 -3.25 -18.78 -7.75
C LEU A 92 -4.78 -18.66 -7.84
N PHE A 93 -5.29 -17.44 -7.89
CA PHE A 93 -6.72 -17.19 -7.98
C PHE A 93 -7.31 -17.73 -9.28
N LEU A 94 -6.63 -17.55 -10.41
CA LEU A 94 -7.03 -18.09 -11.71
C LEU A 94 -7.01 -19.63 -11.72
N ILE A 95 -6.00 -20.26 -11.11
CA ILE A 95 -5.92 -21.73 -11.02
C ILE A 95 -7.08 -22.30 -10.20
N ILE A 96 -7.45 -21.63 -9.10
CA ILE A 96 -8.48 -22.11 -8.17
C ILE A 96 -9.89 -21.84 -8.70
N PHE A 97 -10.16 -20.63 -9.22
CA PHE A 97 -11.51 -20.18 -9.56
C PHE A 97 -11.79 -20.13 -11.07
N GLY A 98 -10.76 -20.15 -11.92
CA GLY A 98 -10.91 -20.01 -13.39
C GLY A 98 -11.37 -18.62 -13.85
N LYS A 99 -11.57 -17.67 -12.94
CA LYS A 99 -12.03 -16.30 -13.19
C LYS A 99 -11.31 -15.30 -12.29
N THR A 100 -11.51 -14.00 -12.53
CA THR A 100 -10.75 -12.91 -11.89
C THR A 100 -11.55 -12.13 -10.85
N SER A 101 -12.84 -12.46 -10.69
CA SER A 101 -13.75 -11.93 -9.67
C SER A 101 -14.63 -13.05 -9.11
N LEU A 102 -15.11 -12.91 -7.88
CA LEU A 102 -16.05 -13.86 -7.26
C LEU A 102 -17.49 -13.67 -7.74
N THR A 103 -17.87 -12.44 -8.09
CA THR A 103 -19.09 -12.12 -8.84
C THR A 103 -18.96 -12.68 -10.25
#